data_AF-A0A1Z9R0G4-F1
#
_entry.id   AF-A0A1Z9R0G4-F1
#
_cell.length_a   1.000
_cell.length_b   1.000
_cell.length_c   1.000
_cell.angle_alpha   90.00
_cell.angle_beta   90.00
_cell.angle_gamma   90.00
#
_symmetry.space_group_name_H-M   'P 1'
#
loop_
_entity.id
_entity.type
_entity.pdbx_description
1 polymer ?
#
loop_
_entity_poly.entity_id
_entity_poly.type
_entity_poly.pdbx_seq_one_letter_code
_entity_poly.pdbx_strand_id
1 'polypeptide(L)'
;MEELWESSHMSAGHAGYLESLYETYLSNPEELPDEWLVFFTNLPIQPNSNGEISHKTIISEFKNIPRNSAFVKDEVDERQGKVIRLIQAYRNRGHQEAKLD
;
A
#
# COMPACT_ATOMS: atom_id res chain seq x y z
N MET A 1 21.40 26.35 -5.89
CA MET A 1 20.73 25.22 -6.59
C MET A 1 19.49 24.79 -5.83
N GLU A 2 19.56 24.63 -4.51
CA GLU A 2 18.41 24.29 -3.65
C GLU A 2 17.26 25.30 -3.75
N GLU A 3 17.53 26.61 -3.71
CA GLU A 3 16.50 27.66 -3.93
C GLU A 3 15.82 27.61 -5.32
N LEU A 4 16.52 27.11 -6.35
CA LEU A 4 15.95 26.96 -7.69
C LEU A 4 15.03 25.74 -7.78
N TRP A 5 15.23 24.73 -6.94
CA TRP A 5 14.35 23.57 -6.84
C TRP A 5 13.11 23.87 -5.99
N GLU A 6 13.29 24.62 -4.91
CA GLU A 6 12.20 25.10 -4.05
C GLU A 6 11.24 26.08 -4.77
N SER A 7 11.73 26.81 -5.77
CA SER A 7 10.91 27.72 -6.59
C SER A 7 10.47 27.14 -7.95
N SER A 8 10.94 25.92 -8.28
CA SER A 8 10.53 25.23 -9.51
C SER A 8 9.09 24.73 -9.43
N HIS A 9 8.48 24.49 -10.59
CA HIS A 9 7.21 23.77 -10.71
C HIS A 9 7.26 22.35 -10.10
N MET A 10 8.46 21.83 -9.83
CA MET A 10 8.70 20.56 -9.15
C MET A 10 8.92 20.66 -7.64
N SER A 11 8.82 21.85 -7.08
CA SER A 11 8.86 22.05 -5.63
C SER A 11 7.73 21.31 -4.93
N ALA A 12 7.98 20.85 -3.70
CA ALA A 12 6.98 20.19 -2.87
C ALA A 12 5.71 21.04 -2.66
N GLY A 13 5.83 22.37 -2.70
CA GLY A 13 4.69 23.29 -2.63
C GLY A 13 3.72 23.19 -3.82
N HIS A 14 4.18 22.65 -4.96
CA HIS A 14 3.38 22.46 -6.18
C HIS A 14 2.99 20.99 -6.42
N ALA A 15 3.20 20.11 -5.44
CA ALA A 15 2.95 18.67 -5.59
C ALA A 15 1.52 18.35 -6.05
N GLY A 16 0.50 19.02 -5.49
CA GLY A 16 -0.90 18.82 -5.90
C GLY A 16 -1.21 19.29 -7.33
N TYR A 17 -0.47 20.29 -7.83
CA TYR A 17 -0.60 20.75 -9.22
C TYR A 17 0.07 19.77 -10.19
N LEU A 18 1.29 19.32 -9.87
CA LEU A 18 1.95 18.28 -10.66
C LEU A 18 1.16 16.98 -10.70
N GLU A 19 0.56 16.61 -9.57
CA GLU A 19 -0.29 15.44 -9.48
C GLU A 19 -1.53 15.58 -10.37
N SER A 20 -2.19 16.74 -10.37
CA SER A 20 -3.36 16.93 -11.24
C SER A 20 -2.99 16.85 -12.73
N LEU A 21 -1.84 17.40 -13.12
CA LEU A 21 -1.30 17.27 -14.48
C LEU A 21 -0.97 15.82 -14.82
N TYR A 22 -0.35 15.08 -13.90
CA TYR A 22 -0.02 13.68 -14.12
C TYR A 22 -1.28 12.81 -14.24
N GLU A 23 -2.31 13.09 -13.45
CA GLU A 23 -3.62 12.42 -13.57
C GLU A 23 -4.27 12.68 -14.93
N THR A 24 -4.16 13.91 -15.45
CA THR A 24 -4.63 14.21 -16.81
C THR A 24 -3.76 13.50 -17.85
N TYR A 25 -2.44 13.44 -17.68
CA TYR A 25 -1.55 12.66 -18.56
C TYR A 25 -1.95 11.17 -18.61
N LEU A 26 -2.32 10.56 -17.49
CA LEU A 26 -2.75 9.16 -17.45
C LEU A 26 -4.13 8.90 -18.07
N SER A 27 -5.03 9.90 -18.04
CA SER A 27 -6.42 9.74 -18.49
C SER A 27 -6.66 10.27 -19.91
N ASN A 28 -6.30 11.53 -20.15
CA ASN A 28 -6.46 12.25 -21.42
C ASN A 28 -5.19 13.06 -21.75
N PRO A 29 -4.14 12.43 -22.29
CA PRO A 29 -2.89 13.12 -22.62
C PRO A 29 -3.07 14.30 -23.60
N GLU A 30 -4.08 14.26 -24.48
CA GLU A 30 -4.34 15.32 -25.47
C GLU A 30 -4.81 16.65 -24.87
N GLU A 31 -5.27 16.65 -23.61
CA GLU A 31 -5.66 17.88 -22.91
C GLU A 31 -4.44 18.59 -22.28
N LEU A 32 -3.27 17.95 -22.28
CA LEU A 32 -2.05 18.52 -21.74
C LEU A 32 -1.32 19.38 -22.78
N PRO A 33 -0.68 20.49 -22.35
CA PRO A 33 0.29 21.18 -23.18
C PRO A 33 1.46 20.26 -23.59
N ASP A 34 1.98 20.45 -24.81
CA ASP A 34 3.08 19.65 -25.37
C ASP A 34 4.30 19.54 -24.44
N GLU A 35 4.64 20.62 -23.73
CA GLU A 35 5.75 20.65 -22.78
C GLU A 35 5.61 19.57 -21.69
N TRP A 36 4.40 19.40 -21.16
CA TRP A 36 4.11 18.42 -20.12
C TRP A 36 4.02 17.01 -20.68
N LEU A 37 3.50 16.84 -21.90
CA LEU A 37 3.53 15.56 -22.60
C LEU A 37 4.97 15.08 -22.80
N VAL A 38 5.84 15.94 -23.32
CA VAL A 38 7.27 15.63 -23.50
C VAL A 38 7.94 15.37 -22.16
N PHE A 39 7.62 16.15 -21.12
CA PHE A 39 8.18 15.94 -19.79
C PHE A 39 7.82 14.56 -19.23
N PHE A 40 6.54 14.19 -19.21
CA PHE A 40 6.07 12.93 -18.63
C PHE A 40 6.46 11.70 -19.46
N THR A 41 6.51 11.81 -20.78
CA THR A 41 6.98 10.71 -21.65
C THR A 41 8.46 10.40 -21.49
N ASN A 42 9.28 11.38 -21.08
CA ASN A 42 10.71 11.20 -20.82
C ASN A 42 11.02 10.68 -19.41
N LEU A 43 10.00 10.44 -18.58
CA LEU A 43 10.23 9.87 -17.25
C LEU A 43 10.77 8.42 -17.35
N PRO A 44 11.74 8.05 -16.50
CA PRO A 44 12.27 6.70 -16.50
C PRO A 44 11.22 5.70 -16.02
N ILE A 45 10.94 4.70 -16.84
CA ILE A 45 10.07 3.58 -16.46
C ILE A 45 10.81 2.76 -15.39
N GLN A 46 10.18 2.55 -14.24
CA GLN A 46 10.77 1.68 -13.21
C GLN A 46 10.67 0.21 -13.64
N PRO A 47 11.75 -0.59 -13.52
CA PRO A 47 11.80 -1.96 -14.03
C PRO A 47 10.79 -2.92 -13.34
N ASN A 48 10.21 -2.52 -12.21
CA ASN A 48 9.24 -3.29 -11.44
C ASN A 48 7.87 -2.60 -11.29
N SER A 49 7.56 -1.56 -12.07
CA SER A 49 6.21 -0.98 -12.04
C SER A 49 5.25 -1.87 -12.83
N ASN A 50 4.07 -2.14 -12.27
CA ASN A 50 2.97 -2.82 -12.98
C ASN A 50 2.26 -1.87 -13.97
N GLY A 51 3.01 -0.95 -14.57
CA GLY A 51 2.49 0.26 -15.21
C GLY A 51 2.26 1.41 -14.23
N GLU A 52 1.81 2.53 -14.78
CA GLU A 52 1.45 3.74 -14.03
C GLU A 52 0.06 3.62 -13.41
N ILE A 53 -0.10 4.03 -12.15
CA ILE A 53 -1.33 3.88 -11.38
C ILE A 53 -1.83 5.26 -10.98
N SER A 54 -3.11 5.54 -11.26
CA SER A 54 -3.77 6.78 -10.85
C SER A 54 -3.91 6.85 -9.32
N HIS A 55 -3.38 7.92 -8.73
CA HIS A 55 -3.58 8.22 -7.32
C HIS A 55 -5.03 8.59 -7.01
N LYS A 56 -5.72 9.28 -7.93
CA LYS A 56 -7.17 9.53 -7.80
C LYS A 56 -7.98 8.24 -7.65
N THR A 57 -7.65 7.22 -8.45
CA THR A 57 -8.31 5.90 -8.33
C THR A 57 -8.05 5.30 -6.96
N ILE A 58 -6.80 5.30 -6.48
CA ILE A 58 -6.44 4.82 -5.14
C ILE A 58 -7.24 5.56 -4.07
N ILE A 59 -7.24 6.90 -4.07
CA ILE A 59 -8.02 7.70 -3.11
C ILE A 59 -9.50 7.32 -3.16
N SER A 60 -10.06 7.13 -4.35
CA SER A 60 -11.47 6.77 -4.52
C SER A 60 -11.82 5.39 -3.95
N GLU A 61 -10.92 4.42 -4.08
CA GLU A 61 -11.07 3.09 -3.49
C GLU A 61 -11.08 3.19 -1.97
N PHE A 62 -10.14 3.93 -1.39
CA PHE A 62 -10.03 4.07 0.07
C PHE A 62 -11.10 4.97 0.68
N LYS A 63 -11.65 5.94 -0.07
CA LYS A 63 -12.63 6.90 0.44
C LYS A 63 -13.88 6.25 1.02
N ASN A 64 -14.29 5.10 0.48
CA ASN A 64 -15.50 4.39 0.88
C ASN A 64 -15.22 3.22 1.84
N ILE A 65 -13.97 2.97 2.21
CA ILE A 65 -13.62 1.93 3.18
C ILE A 65 -13.87 2.48 4.58
N PRO A 66 -14.84 1.94 5.34
CA PRO A 66 -15.06 2.40 6.70
C PRO A 66 -13.86 2.00 7.55
N ARG A 67 -13.42 2.88 8.47
CA ARG A 67 -12.29 2.61 9.39
C ARG A 67 -12.43 1.29 10.18
N ASN A 68 -13.65 0.77 10.29
CA ASN A 68 -13.99 -0.43 11.04
C ASN A 68 -14.23 -1.68 10.17
N SER A 69 -14.01 -1.67 8.84
CA SER A 69 -14.16 -2.89 8.01
C SER A 69 -12.99 -3.86 8.12
N ALA A 70 -12.04 -3.63 9.02
CA ALA A 70 -11.19 -4.69 9.52
C ALA A 70 -12.01 -5.63 10.43
N PHE A 71 -13.07 -6.25 9.88
CA PHE A 71 -13.36 -7.61 10.28
C PHE A 71 -12.19 -8.42 9.74
N VAL A 72 -11.12 -8.49 10.54
CA VAL A 72 -10.26 -9.66 10.52
C VAL A 72 -11.24 -10.81 10.51
N LYS A 73 -11.28 -11.56 9.41
CA LYS A 73 -11.78 -12.92 9.47
C LYS A 73 -10.86 -13.58 10.48
N ASP A 74 -11.25 -13.57 11.75
CA ASP A 74 -10.87 -14.59 12.70
C ASP A 74 -11.51 -15.87 12.16
N GLU A 75 -10.94 -16.39 11.08
CA GLU A 75 -10.98 -17.82 10.85
C GLU A 75 -10.27 -18.38 12.06
N VAL A 76 -11.05 -18.75 13.07
CA VAL A 76 -10.60 -19.46 14.25
C VAL A 76 -9.86 -20.69 13.73
N ASP A 77 -8.54 -20.58 13.65
CA ASP A 77 -7.70 -21.63 13.10
C ASP A 77 -7.82 -22.82 14.05
N GLU A 78 -8.47 -23.88 13.58
CA GLU A 78 -8.64 -25.12 14.36
C GLU A 78 -7.31 -25.65 14.89
N ARG A 79 -6.19 -25.35 14.21
CA ARG A 79 -4.84 -25.71 14.66
C ARG A 79 -4.48 -24.99 15.96
N GLN A 80 -4.83 -23.71 16.11
CA GLN A 80 -4.60 -22.98 17.35
C GLN A 80 -5.39 -23.60 18.52
N GLY A 81 -6.64 -23.99 18.28
CA GLY A 81 -7.45 -24.71 19.27
C GLY A 81 -6.84 -26.05 19.69
N LYS A 82 -6.28 -26.81 18.74
CA LYS A 82 -5.58 -28.08 19.01
C LYS A 82 -4.28 -27.86 19.80
N VAL A 83 -3.50 -26.82 19.48
CA VAL A 83 -2.27 -26.47 20.20
C VAL A 83 -2.55 -26.10 21.65
N ILE A 84 -3.57 -25.29 21.91
CA ILE A 84 -3.95 -24.91 23.29
C ILE A 84 -4.34 -26.15 24.11
N ARG A 85 -5.14 -27.07 23.53
CA ARG A 85 -5.52 -28.32 24.20
C ARG A 85 -4.31 -29.19 24.51
N LEU A 86 -3.36 -29.29 23.60
CA LEU A 86 -2.11 -30.04 23.79
C LEU A 86 -1.30 -29.44 24.95
N ILE A 87 -1.09 -28.13 24.96
CA ILE A 87 -0.36 -27.43 26.04
C ILE A 87 -1.02 -27.69 27.40
N GLN A 88 -2.35 -27.56 27.47
CA GLN A 88 -3.09 -27.81 28.70
C GLN A 88 -2.99 -29.27 29.16
N ALA A 89 -3.04 -30.23 28.22
CA ALA A 89 -2.88 -31.65 28.54
C ALA A 89 -1.51 -31.95 29.15
N TYR A 90 -0.42 -31.45 28.56
CA TYR A 90 0.93 -31.63 29.09
C TYR A 90 1.16 -30.90 30.42
N ARG A 91 0.59 -29.70 30.61
CA ARG A 91 0.66 -29.01 31.90
C ARG A 91 -0.02 -29.79 33.03
N ASN A 92 -1.20 -30.35 32.75
CA ASN A 92 -2.00 -31.01 33.77
C ASN A 92 -1.57 -32.46 34.03
N ARG A 93 -1.18 -33.20 32.98
CA ARG A 93 -0.91 -34.64 33.03
C ARG A 93 0.49 -35.04 32.56
N GLY A 94 1.35 -34.10 32.17
CA GLY A 94 2.69 -34.41 31.70
C GLY A 94 3.56 -35.15 32.73
N HIS A 95 3.29 -34.96 34.03
CA HIS A 95 3.94 -35.71 35.09
C HIS A 95 3.67 -37.23 35.03
N GLN A 96 2.59 -37.67 34.38
CA GLN A 96 2.25 -39.08 34.24
C GLN A 96 3.11 -39.80 33.19
N GLU A 97 3.62 -39.06 32.21
CA GLU A 97 4.47 -39.57 31.12
C GLU A 97 5.95 -39.18 31.31
N ALA A 98 6.28 -38.50 32.41
CA ALA A 98 7.63 -38.10 32.72
C ALA A 98 8.44 -39.30 33.23
N LYS A 99 9.56 -39.62 32.57
CA LYS A 99 10.54 -40.60 33.06
C LYS A 99 11.46 -39.90 34.05
N LEU A 100 11.09 -39.99 35.33
CA LEU A 100 11.81 -39.37 36.44
C LEU A 100 12.71 -40.35 37.19
N ASP A 101 12.64 -41.63 36.83
CA ASP A 101 13.51 -42.72 37.29
C ASP A 101 14.67 -42.97 36.32
#